data_AF-A0A934U0Y5-F1
#
_entry.id   AF-A0A934U0Y5-F1
#
_cell.length_a   1.000
_cell.length_b   1.000
_cell.length_c   1.000
_cell.angle_alpha   90.00
_cell.angle_beta   90.00
_cell.angle_gamma   90.00
#
_symmetry.space_group_name_H-M   'P 1'
#
loop_
_entity.id
_entity.type
_entity.pdbx_description
1 polymer ?
#
loop_
_entity_poly.entity_id
_entity_poly.type
_entity_poly.pdbx_seq_one_letter_code
_entity_poly.pdbx_strand_id
1 'polypeptide(L)'
;MRVGRGLSSLPMMRRTLETITVTMTFDDIARFEAPRQPATAQPNLSPRELEVLLVWLRSDSKTAVAAAMYLSVGTVNTHLSRIRSKYTLVGRPAPTKASLVARALQDGLIEIDDL
;
A
#
# COMPACT_ATOMS: atom_id res chain seq x y z
N MET A 1 -5.28 -30.67 -73.51
CA MET A 1 -5.91 -29.34 -73.34
C MET A 1 -5.50 -28.80 -71.97
N ARG A 2 -4.48 -27.92 -71.91
CA ARG A 2 -4.53 -26.44 -71.85
C ARG A 2 -5.09 -25.87 -70.52
N VAL A 3 -4.13 -25.47 -69.67
CA VAL A 3 -4.00 -24.27 -68.83
C VAL A 3 -5.21 -23.50 -68.29
N GLY A 4 -5.09 -23.10 -67.02
CA GLY A 4 -5.80 -21.95 -66.44
C GLY A 4 -5.26 -21.58 -65.05
N ARG A 5 -4.20 -20.78 -65.00
CA ARG A 5 -3.66 -20.13 -63.78
C ARG A 5 -4.68 -19.17 -63.17
N GLY A 6 -4.67 -19.03 -61.85
CA GLY A 6 -5.42 -18.01 -61.13
C GLY A 6 -4.96 -17.88 -59.68
N LEU A 7 -3.77 -17.30 -59.49
CA LEU A 7 -3.27 -16.81 -58.21
C LEU A 7 -4.14 -15.61 -57.81
N SER A 8 -5.09 -15.79 -56.89
CA SER A 8 -5.87 -14.67 -56.33
C SER A 8 -5.36 -14.33 -54.93
N SER A 9 -4.49 -13.33 -54.97
CA SER A 9 -4.06 -12.38 -53.94
C SER A 9 -4.86 -12.34 -52.63
N LEU A 10 -4.11 -12.44 -51.52
CA LEU A 10 -4.49 -12.04 -50.17
C LEU A 10 -4.97 -10.58 -50.14
N PRO A 11 -6.08 -10.25 -49.45
CA PRO A 11 -6.26 -8.93 -48.88
C PRO A 11 -5.69 -8.94 -47.46
N MET A 12 -4.49 -8.39 -47.34
CA MET A 12 -3.88 -7.99 -46.08
C MET A 12 -4.85 -7.00 -45.40
N MET A 13 -5.64 -7.46 -44.42
CA MET A 13 -6.46 -6.57 -43.58
C MET A 13 -5.50 -5.70 -42.76
N ARG A 14 -5.20 -4.52 -43.32
CA ARG A 14 -4.54 -3.42 -42.62
C ARG A 14 -5.49 -2.96 -41.53
N ARG A 15 -5.33 -3.50 -40.33
CA ARG A 15 -5.96 -2.96 -39.13
C ARG A 15 -5.17 -1.70 -38.77
N THR A 16 -5.68 -0.55 -39.23
CA THR A 16 -5.21 0.77 -38.83
C THR A 16 -5.25 0.83 -37.31
N LEU A 17 -4.08 0.91 -36.69
CA LEU A 17 -3.94 1.31 -35.30
C LEU A 17 -4.19 2.81 -35.28
N GLU A 18 -5.41 3.24 -34.97
CA GLU A 18 -5.64 4.62 -34.58
C GLU A 18 -5.01 4.80 -33.19
N THR A 19 -3.80 5.35 -33.19
CA THR A 19 -3.13 5.87 -32.01
C THR A 19 -4.03 6.92 -31.37
N ILE A 20 -4.74 6.55 -30.30
CA ILE A 20 -5.47 7.49 -29.45
C ILE A 20 -4.42 8.40 -28.82
N THR A 21 -4.19 9.56 -29.44
CA THR A 21 -3.44 10.65 -28.83
C THR A 21 -4.40 11.32 -27.86
N VAL A 22 -4.37 10.90 -26.60
CA VAL A 22 -4.98 11.69 -25.53
C VAL A 22 -4.11 12.93 -25.38
N THR A 23 -4.50 14.02 -26.04
CA THR A 23 -3.97 15.36 -25.75
C THR A 23 -4.53 15.79 -24.40
N MET A 24 -4.03 15.21 -23.31
CA MET A 24 -4.22 15.75 -21.98
C MET A 24 -3.36 17.01 -21.90
N THR A 25 -4.01 18.16 -21.99
CA THR A 25 -3.42 19.47 -21.75
C THR A 25 -2.97 19.55 -20.29
N PHE A 26 -1.71 19.92 -20.06
CA PHE A 26 -1.12 20.07 -18.72
C PHE A 26 -1.86 21.10 -17.83
N ASP A 27 -2.77 21.90 -18.39
CA ASP A 27 -3.56 22.92 -17.69
C ASP A 27 -4.64 22.31 -16.75
N ASP A 28 -5.02 21.04 -16.94
CA ASP A 28 -6.05 20.37 -16.15
C ASP A 28 -5.59 19.93 -14.74
N ILE A 29 -4.29 19.95 -14.44
CA ILE A 29 -3.75 19.51 -13.14
C ILE A 29 -4.18 20.41 -11.96
N ALA A 30 -4.56 21.67 -12.24
CA ALA A 30 -4.93 22.63 -11.20
C ALA A 30 -6.32 22.38 -10.59
N ARG A 31 -7.13 21.47 -11.18
CA ARG A 31 -8.47 21.13 -10.69
C ARG A 31 -8.55 19.78 -9.98
N PHE A 32 -7.42 19.07 -9.84
CA PHE A 32 -7.34 17.90 -8.96
C PHE A 32 -7.25 18.38 -7.50
N GLU A 33 -8.33 18.98 -7.01
CA GLU A 33 -8.56 19.08 -5.57
C GLU A 33 -8.75 17.63 -5.11
N ALA A 34 -7.64 16.99 -4.72
CA ALA A 34 -7.66 15.62 -4.21
C ALA A 34 -8.78 15.57 -3.17
N PRO A 35 -9.72 14.61 -3.27
CA PRO A 35 -10.85 14.57 -2.36
C PRO A 35 -10.31 14.70 -0.95
N ARG A 36 -10.77 15.72 -0.21
CA ARG A 36 -10.39 15.93 1.20
C ARG A 36 -10.57 14.58 1.88
N GLN A 37 -9.46 13.87 2.08
CA GLN A 37 -9.52 12.54 2.64
C GLN A 37 -10.20 12.73 3.99
N PRO A 38 -11.30 12.00 4.27
CA PRO A 38 -11.93 12.10 5.57
C PRO A 38 -10.82 11.86 6.59
N ALA A 39 -10.68 12.77 7.55
CA ALA A 39 -9.63 12.72 8.57
C ALA A 39 -9.52 11.27 9.05
N THR A 40 -8.41 10.62 8.69
CA THR A 40 -8.29 9.18 8.88
C THR A 40 -8.47 8.92 10.37
N ALA A 41 -9.42 8.07 10.74
CA ALA A 41 -9.65 7.74 12.14
C ALA A 41 -8.36 7.09 12.68
N GLN A 42 -7.58 7.87 13.43
CA GLN A 42 -6.33 7.42 14.02
C GLN A 42 -6.64 6.63 15.30
N PRO A 43 -6.02 5.47 15.51
CA PRO A 43 -6.18 4.75 16.76
C PRO A 43 -5.55 5.54 17.91
N ASN A 44 -6.24 5.61 19.04
CA ASN A 44 -5.66 6.18 20.25
C ASN A 44 -4.71 5.17 20.92
N LEU A 45 -3.46 5.11 20.45
CA LEU A 45 -2.40 4.30 21.04
C LEU A 45 -1.82 5.01 22.27
N SER A 46 -1.58 4.26 23.34
CA SER A 46 -0.82 4.78 24.49
C SER A 46 0.64 5.00 24.09
N PRO A 47 1.39 5.87 24.80
CA PRO A 47 2.80 6.11 24.51
C PRO A 47 3.63 4.82 24.45
N ARG A 48 3.37 3.87 25.36
CA ARG A 48 4.06 2.58 25.39
C ARG A 48 3.69 1.68 24.21
N GLU A 49 2.45 1.70 23.76
CA GLU A 49 2.02 0.94 22.58
C GLU A 49 2.62 1.51 21.30
N LEU A 50 2.71 2.83 21.20
CA LEU A 50 3.36 3.51 20.08
C LEU A 50 4.85 3.17 20.03
N GLU A 51 5.55 3.22 21.16
CA GLU A 51 6.95 2.82 21.26
C GLU A 51 7.16 1.36 20.82
N VAL A 52 6.35 0.42 21.33
CA VAL A 52 6.40 -0.99 20.92
C VAL A 52 6.12 -1.16 19.44
N LEU A 53 5.16 -0.40 18.88
CA LEU A 53 4.87 -0.42 17.46
C LEU A 53 6.10 0.00 16.66
N LEU A 54 6.68 1.16 16.94
CA LEU A 54 7.84 1.69 16.20
C LEU A 54 9.04 0.74 16.24
N VAL A 55 9.38 0.21 17.42
CA VAL A 55 10.47 -0.76 17.55
C VAL A 55 10.15 -2.05 16.80
N TRP A 56 8.90 -2.53 16.84
CA TRP A 56 8.48 -3.70 16.08
C TRP A 56 8.57 -3.51 14.57
N LEU A 57 8.22 -2.33 14.04
CA LEU A 57 8.30 -2.06 12.60
C LEU A 57 9.75 -2.20 12.09
N ARG A 58 10.72 -1.70 12.87
CA ARG A 58 12.16 -1.75 12.56
C ARG A 58 12.86 -3.07 12.90
N SER A 59 12.18 -4.01 13.56
CA SER A 59 12.80 -5.26 14.05
C SER A 59 12.39 -6.49 13.24
N ASP A 60 13.32 -7.41 12.98
CA ASP A 60 13.02 -8.65 12.27
C ASP A 60 12.30 -9.71 13.12
N SER A 61 12.37 -9.59 14.45
CA SER A 61 11.83 -10.59 15.37
C SER A 61 11.30 -10.01 16.67
N LYS A 62 10.34 -10.70 17.29
CA LYS A 62 9.76 -10.29 18.58
C LYS A 62 10.76 -10.41 19.73
N THR A 63 11.73 -11.32 19.62
CA THR A 63 12.84 -11.47 20.56
C THR A 63 13.76 -10.25 20.51
N ALA A 64 14.03 -9.69 19.33
CA ALA A 64 14.79 -8.45 19.19
C ALA A 64 14.07 -7.26 19.84
N VAL A 65 12.76 -7.09 19.61
CA VAL A 65 11.95 -6.05 20.29
C VAL A 65 11.99 -6.22 21.81
N ALA A 66 11.78 -7.46 22.27
CA ALA A 66 11.80 -7.79 23.70
C ALA A 66 13.15 -7.41 24.34
N ALA A 67 14.27 -7.73 23.69
CA ALA A 67 15.60 -7.35 24.14
C ALA A 67 15.80 -5.82 24.13
N ALA A 68 15.42 -5.14 23.04
CA ALA A 68 15.59 -3.70 22.90
C ALA A 68 14.78 -2.88 23.93
N MET A 69 13.62 -3.39 24.35
CA MET A 69 12.72 -2.70 25.27
C MET A 69 12.73 -3.27 26.70
N TYR A 70 13.62 -4.23 26.99
CA TYR A 70 13.69 -4.96 28.27
C TYR A 70 12.34 -5.58 28.68
N LEU A 71 11.64 -6.18 27.72
CA LEU A 71 10.34 -6.83 27.89
C LEU A 71 10.45 -8.35 27.70
N SER A 72 9.43 -9.09 28.15
CA SER A 72 9.24 -10.47 27.71
C SER A 72 8.61 -10.51 26.32
N VAL A 73 8.87 -11.57 25.54
CA VAL A 73 8.18 -11.81 24.25
C VAL A 73 6.66 -11.90 24.43
N GLY A 74 6.19 -12.44 25.55
CA GLY A 74 4.76 -12.48 25.91
C GLY A 74 4.16 -11.08 26.03
N THR A 75 4.87 -10.16 26.69
CA THR A 75 4.45 -8.77 26.83
C THR A 75 4.40 -8.05 25.48
N VAL A 76 5.39 -8.29 24.60
CA VAL A 76 5.37 -7.76 23.23
C VAL A 76 4.14 -8.27 22.47
N ASN A 77 3.81 -9.56 22.56
CA ASN A 77 2.61 -10.12 21.94
C ASN A 77 1.33 -9.46 22.46
N THR A 78 1.23 -9.23 23.77
CA THR A 78 0.08 -8.54 24.38
C THR A 78 -0.06 -7.12 23.84
N HIS A 79 1.03 -6.36 23.75
CA HIS A 79 1.00 -5.02 23.16
C HIS A 79 0.57 -5.05 21.69
N LEU A 80 1.16 -5.92 20.87
CA LEU A 80 0.78 -6.05 19.45
C LEU A 80 -0.69 -6.43 19.28
N SER A 81 -1.21 -7.32 20.12
CA SER A 81 -2.63 -7.68 20.12
C SER A 81 -3.52 -6.46 20.41
N ARG A 82 -3.20 -5.67 21.45
CA ARG A 82 -3.94 -4.45 21.80
C ARG A 82 -3.88 -3.39 20.71
N ILE A 83 -2.71 -3.16 20.12
CA ILE A 83 -2.52 -2.23 19.00
C ILE A 83 -3.43 -2.62 17.82
N ARG A 84 -3.42 -3.90 17.45
CA ARG A 84 -4.27 -4.42 16.36
C ARG A 84 -5.75 -4.24 16.67
N SER A 85 -6.17 -4.50 17.90
CA SER A 85 -7.55 -4.26 18.33
C SER A 85 -7.93 -2.79 18.23
N LYS A 86 -7.05 -1.86 18.63
CA LYS A 86 -7.29 -0.41 18.50
C LYS A 86 -7.44 0.02 17.05
N TYR A 87 -6.61 -0.51 16.15
CA TYR A 87 -6.74 -0.30 14.71
C TYR A 87 -8.07 -0.84 14.15
N THR A 88 -8.51 -2.02 14.60
CA THR A 88 -9.81 -2.57 14.23
C THR A 88 -10.98 -1.73 14.75
N LEU A 89 -10.89 -1.19 15.97
CA LEU A 89 -11.93 -0.35 16.57
C LEU A 89 -12.19 0.95 15.80
N VAL A 90 -11.16 1.50 15.16
CA VAL A 90 -11.30 2.68 14.27
C VAL A 90 -11.62 2.30 12.81
N GLY A 91 -11.98 1.05 12.55
CA GLY A 91 -12.35 0.56 11.22
C GLY A 91 -11.16 0.36 10.25
N ARG A 92 -9.93 0.32 10.76
CA ARG A 92 -8.70 0.21 9.97
C ARG A 92 -7.87 -1.02 10.40
N PRO A 93 -8.37 -2.25 10.20
CA PRO A 93 -7.70 -3.46 10.68
C PRO A 93 -6.28 -3.61 10.10
N ALA A 94 -5.36 -4.09 10.93
CA ALA A 94 -3.96 -4.31 10.58
C ALA A 94 -3.42 -5.63 11.16
N PRO A 95 -3.87 -6.80 10.65
CA PRO A 95 -3.56 -8.09 11.26
C PRO A 95 -2.09 -8.54 11.09
N THR A 96 -1.37 -8.00 10.11
CA THR A 96 0.01 -8.38 9.79
C THR A 96 1.01 -7.26 10.10
N LYS A 97 2.31 -7.58 10.15
CA LYS A 97 3.36 -6.57 10.27
C LYS A 97 3.30 -5.57 9.10
N ALA A 98 3.18 -6.07 7.87
CA ALA A 98 3.07 -5.23 6.67
C ALA A 98 1.84 -4.29 6.72
N SER A 99 0.70 -4.79 7.19
CA SER A 99 -0.48 -3.94 7.38
C SER A 99 -0.25 -2.86 8.43
N LEU A 100 0.47 -3.15 9.52
CA LEU A 100 0.84 -2.15 10.52
C LEU A 100 1.82 -1.11 9.97
N VAL A 101 2.79 -1.51 9.15
CA VAL A 101 3.67 -0.56 8.43
C VAL A 101 2.85 0.39 7.57
N ALA A 102 1.96 -0.16 6.72
CA ALA A 102 1.12 0.66 5.85
C ALA A 102 0.24 1.64 6.63
N ARG A 103 -0.30 1.22 7.79
CA ARG A 103 -1.08 2.11 8.66
C ARG A 103 -0.21 3.17 9.32
N ALA A 104 0.96 2.80 9.83
CA ALA A 104 1.87 3.73 10.47
C ALA A 104 2.37 4.81 9.49
N LEU A 105 2.64 4.46 8.23
CA LEU A 105 2.94 5.42 7.16
C LEU A 105 1.75 6.35 6.88
N GLN A 106 0.54 5.80 6.74
CA GLN A 106 -0.68 6.61 6.54
C GLN A 106 -0.99 7.55 7.72
N ASP A 107 -0.57 7.17 8.92
CA ASP A 107 -0.79 7.92 10.15
C ASP A 107 0.35 8.91 10.43
N GLY A 108 1.41 8.92 9.60
CA GLY A 108 2.59 9.77 9.79
C GLY A 108 3.43 9.40 11.01
N LEU A 109 3.36 8.15 11.46
CA LEU A 109 4.12 7.64 12.61
C LEU A 109 5.53 7.19 12.24
N ILE A 110 5.74 6.84 10.96
CA ILE A 110 7.03 6.49 10.37
C ILE A 110 7.08 7.07 8.96
N GLU A 111 8.30 7.28 8.46
CA GLU A 111 8.58 7.58 7.06
C GLU A 111 9.09 6.33 6.33
N ILE A 112 9.18 6.39 5.00
CA ILE A 112 9.72 5.27 4.21
C ILE A 112 11.21 5.03 4.54
N ASP A 113 11.95 6.09 4.87
CA ASP A 113 13.36 6.02 5.26
C ASP A 113 13.59 5.36 6.64
N ASP A 114 12.53 5.12 7.42
CA ASP A 114 12.61 4.48 8.75
C ASP A 114 12.60 2.94 8.72
N LEU A 115 12.37 2.33 7.54
CA LEU A 115 12.10 0.90 7.36
C LEU A 115 13.36 0.03 7.21
#